data_AF-Q979M7-F1
#
_entry.id   AF-Q979M7-F1
#
_cell.length_a   1.000
_cell.length_b   1.000
_cell.length_c   1.000
_cell.angle_alpha   90.00
_cell.angle_beta   90.00
_cell.angle_gamma   90.00
#
_symmetry.space_group_name_H-M   'P 1'
#
loop_
_entity.id
_entity.type
_entity.pdbx_description
1 polymer ?
#
loop_
_entity_poly.entity_id
_entity_poly.type
_entity_poly.pdbx_seq_one_letter_code
_entity_poly.pdbx_strand_id
1 'polypeptide(L)' 'MNKYLALVSAALFFIATAIPVIVMPGTFVPVSQDISLIGFSFFNVYIVPFELLSVIIVGAVIGVMYVARGEE' A
#
# COMPACT_ATOMS: atom_id res chain seq x y z
N MET A 1 13.52 -18.20 -9.71
CA MET A 1 12.20 -17.65 -9.34
C MET A 1 11.11 -18.37 -10.12
N ASN A 2 10.13 -19.00 -9.45
CA ASN A 2 9.06 -19.73 -10.14
C ASN A 2 8.12 -18.73 -10.82
N LYS A 3 8.11 -18.71 -12.16
CA LYS A 3 7.29 -17.82 -13.01
C LYS A 3 5.81 -17.84 -12.66
N TYR A 4 5.30 -18.99 -12.18
CA TYR A 4 3.91 -19.12 -11.78
C TYR A 4 3.62 -18.40 -10.45
N LEU A 5 4.53 -18.45 -9.48
CA LEU A 5 4.39 -17.73 -8.21
C LEU A 5 4.44 -16.22 -8.41
N ALA A 6 5.38 -15.73 -9.23
CA ALA A 6 5.47 -14.31 -9.55
C ALA A 6 4.20 -13.78 -10.25
N LEU A 7 3.64 -14.56 -11.17
CA LEU A 7 2.39 -14.22 -11.87
C LEU A 7 1.21 -14.17 -10.90
N VAL A 8 1.10 -15.15 -9.99
CA VAL A 8 0.06 -15.18 -8.96
C VAL A 8 0.16 -13.98 -8.02
N SER A 9 1.37 -13.64 -7.55
CA SER A 9 1.59 -12.44 -6.72
C SER A 9 1.23 -11.14 -7.44
N ALA A 10 1.59 -11.00 -8.72
CA ALA A 10 1.22 -9.85 -9.52
C ALA A 10 -0.30 -9.74 -9.71
N ALA A 11 -0.98 -10.85 -10.04
CA ALA A 11 -2.43 -10.88 -10.19
C ALA A 11 -3.15 -10.49 -8.88
N LEU A 12 -2.71 -11.03 -7.75
CA LEU A 12 -3.26 -10.68 -6.43
C LEU A 12 -3.07 -9.20 -6.09
N PHE A 13 -1.90 -8.63 -6.42
CA PHE A 13 -1.65 -7.20 -6.24
C PHE A 13 -2.65 -6.35 -7.04
N PHE A 14 -2.84 -6.63 -8.32
CA PHE A 14 -3.77 -5.87 -9.15
C PHE A 14 -5.22 -6.02 -8.69
N ILE A 15 -5.65 -7.22 -8.28
CA ILE A 15 -7.01 -7.44 -7.76
C ILE A 15 -7.22 -6.65 -6.45
N ALA A 16 -6.27 -6.75 -5.51
CA ALA A 16 -6.32 -6.05 -4.24
C ALA A 16 -6.32 -4.52 -4.40
N THR A 17 -5.71 -4.01 -5.48
CA THR A 17 -5.65 -2.57 -5.77
C THR A 17 -6.86 -2.08 -6.57
N ALA A 18 -7.37 -2.87 -7.52
CA ALA A 18 -8.48 -2.47 -8.39
C ALA A 18 -9.82 -2.40 -7.64
N ILE A 19 -10.07 -3.29 -6.67
CA ILE A 19 -11.33 -3.31 -5.93
C ILE A 19 -11.53 -1.98 -5.14
N PRO A 20 -10.59 -1.51 -4.31
CA PRO A 20 -10.72 -0.22 -3.65
C PRO A 20 -10.95 0.95 -4.61
N VAL A 21 -10.29 0.93 -5.77
CA VAL A 21 -10.44 2.00 -6.79
C VAL A 21 -11.84 2.02 -7.38
N ILE A 22 -12.43 0.86 -7.70
CA ILE A 22 -13.79 0.76 -8.26
C ILE A 22 -14.84 1.09 -7.20
N VAL A 23 -14.59 0.72 -5.94
CA VAL A 23 -15.55 0.87 -4.84
C VAL A 23 -15.47 2.26 -4.21
N MET A 24 -14.41 3.04 -4.43
CA MET A 24 -14.25 4.38 -3.87
C MET A 24 -15.40 5.30 -4.35
N PRO A 25 -16.32 5.68 -3.46
CA PRO A 25 -17.40 6.57 -3.82
C PRO A 25 -16.85 7.99 -3.98
N GLY A 26 -17.02 8.61 -5.16
CA GLY A 26 -16.57 9.96 -5.40
C GLY A 26 -16.50 10.31 -6.89
N THR A 27 -16.24 11.58 -7.19
CA THR A 27 -15.82 12.02 -8.51
C THR A 27 -14.30 12.17 -8.51
N PHE A 28 -13.62 11.77 -9.60
CA PHE A 28 -12.19 12.06 -9.78
C PHE A 28 -11.93 13.54 -10.13
N VAL A 29 -12.88 14.42 -9.82
CA VAL A 29 -12.75 15.85 -10.03
C VAL A 29 -11.79 16.37 -8.97
N PRO A 30 -10.65 16.97 -9.35
CA PRO A 30 -9.70 17.50 -8.38
C PRO A 30 -10.40 18.57 -7.53
N VAL A 31 -10.50 18.30 -6.22
CA VAL A 31 -10.95 19.28 -5.23
C VAL A 31 -9.75 19.89 -4.53
N SER A 32 -9.90 21.13 -4.05
CA SER A 32 -8.86 21.76 -3.23
C SER A 32 -8.60 20.91 -1.99
N GLN A 33 -7.34 20.56 -1.76
CA GLN A 33 -6.91 19.81 -0.57
C GLN A 33 -6.17 20.75 0.38
N ASP A 34 -6.57 20.74 1.65
CA ASP A 34 -5.83 21.43 2.69
C ASP A 34 -4.78 20.49 3.31
N ILE A 35 -3.53 20.71 2.92
CA ILE A 35 -2.39 19.90 3.37
C ILE A 35 -2.22 19.99 4.89
N SER A 36 -2.54 21.13 5.51
CA SER A 36 -2.43 21.33 6.95
C SER A 36 -3.44 20.46 7.70
N LEU A 37 -4.68 20.40 7.19
CA LEU A 37 -5.74 19.58 7.77
C LEU A 37 -5.49 18.08 7.57
N ILE A 38 -4.92 17.68 6.42
CA ILE A 38 -4.48 16.30 6.17
C ILE A 38 -3.39 15.91 7.17
N GLY A 39 -2.36 16.74 7.33
CA GLY A 39 -1.28 16.51 8.31
C GLY A 39 -1.80 16.38 9.74
N PHE A 40 -2.71 17.27 10.15
CA PHE A 40 -3.38 17.17 11.45
C PHE A 40 -4.17 15.86 11.61
N SER A 41 -4.90 15.46 10.57
CA SER A 41 -5.72 14.23 10.60
C SER A 41 -4.86 12.98 10.76
N PHE A 42 -3.66 12.94 10.18
CA PHE A 42 -2.72 11.81 10.34
C PHE A 42 -2.29 11.60 11.79
N PHE A 43 -1.95 12.68 12.51
CA PHE A 43 -1.46 12.57 13.89
C PHE A 43 -2.56 12.59 14.96
N ASN A 44 -3.81 12.83 14.58
CA ASN A 44 -4.94 12.86 15.50
C ASN A 44 -5.84 11.63 15.33
N VAL A 45 -6.54 11.53 14.20
CA VAL A 45 -7.55 10.48 13.96
C VAL A 45 -6.88 9.19 13.46
N TYR A 46 -5.85 9.32 12.64
CA TYR A 46 -5.24 8.20 11.93
C TYR A 46 -3.88 7.77 12.47
N ILE A 47 -3.54 8.12 13.72
CA ILE A 47 -2.21 7.84 14.27
C ILE A 47 -1.89 6.35 14.28
N VAL A 48 -2.83 5.50 14.73
CA VAL A 48 -2.65 4.05 14.76
C VAL A 48 -2.48 3.45 13.35
N PRO A 49 -3.39 3.68 12.38
CA PRO A 49 -3.20 3.15 11.04
C PRO A 49 -1.95 3.71 10.35
N PHE A 50 -1.56 4.96 10.63
CA PHE A 50 -0.32 5.56 10.11
C PHE A 50 0.91 4.81 10.61
N GLU A 51 0.98 4.50 11.91
CA GLU A 51 2.09 3.73 12.48
C GLU A 51 2.14 2.29 11.92
N LEU A 52 0.98 1.65 11.73
CA LEU A 52 0.92 0.31 11.12
C LEU A 52 1.44 0.29 9.68
N LEU A 53 1.25 1.37 8.90
CA LEU A 53 1.83 1.47 7.56
C LEU A 53 3.37 1.38 7.61
N SER A 54 4.01 1.98 8.60
CA SER A 54 5.47 1.90 8.75
C SER A 54 5.94 0.44 8.95
N VAL A 55 5.23 -0.32 9.79
CA VAL A 55 5.51 -1.73 10.05
C VAL A 55 5.31 -2.58 8.80
N ILE A 56 4.24 -2.32 8.05
CA ILE A 56 3.95 -2.99 6.78
C ILE A 56 5.07 -2.73 5.76
N ILE A 57 5.52 -1.48 5.64
CA ILE A 57 6.60 -1.10 4.73
C ILE A 57 7.91 -1.78 5.13
N VAL A 58 8.27 -1.76 6.41
CA VAL A 58 9.48 -2.45 6.91
C VAL A 58 9.41 -3.95 6.63
N GLY A 59 8.27 -4.59 6.93
CA GLY A 59 8.06 -6.01 6.64
C GLY A 59 8.15 -6.33 5.14
N ALA A 60 7.59 -5.48 4.29
CA ALA A 60 7.67 -5.62 2.84
C ALA A 60 9.11 -5.49 2.33
N VAL A 61 9.88 -4.53 2.84
CA VAL A 61 11.31 -4.36 2.49
C VAL A 61 12.10 -5.59 2.92
N ILE A 62 11.91 -6.09 4.14
CA ILE A 62 12.58 -7.31 4.61
C ILE A 62 12.23 -8.50 3.72
N GLY A 63 10.95 -8.65 3.36
CA GLY A 63 10.49 -9.71 2.46
C GLY A 63 11.13 -9.63 1.08
N VAL A 64 11.18 -8.44 0.49
CA VAL A 64 11.86 -8.20 -0.80
C VAL A 64 13.35 -8.49 -0.69
N MET A 65 14.02 -8.02 0.35
CA MET A 65 15.44 -8.28 0.57
C MET A 65 15.73 -9.77 0.73
N TYR A 66 14.88 -10.50 1.46
CA TYR A 66 14.99 -11.95 1.62
C TYR A 66 14.83 -12.70 0.28
N VAL A 67 13.81 -12.33 -0.51
CA VAL A 67 13.55 -12.94 -1.83
C VAL A 67 14.65 -12.58 -2.83
N ALA A 68 15.11 -11.33 -2.82
CA ALA A 68 16.11 -10.80 -3.75
C ALA A 68 17.53 -11.26 -3.43
N ARG A 69 17.81 -11.63 -2.16
CA ARG A 69 19.12 -12.13 -1.74
C ARG A 69 19.55 -13.33 -2.59
N GLY A 70 18.58 -14.11 -3.10
CA GLY A 70 18.86 -15.35 -3.79
C GLY A 70 19.49 -16.36 -2.83
N GLU A 71 19.19 -17.63 -3.02
CA GLU A 71 20.11 -18.64 -2.49
C GLU A 71 21.47 -18.40 -3.16
N GLU A 72 22.52 -18.26 -2.36
CA GLU A 72 23.76 -18.90 -2.77
C GLU A 72 23.48 -20.39 -2.97
#